data_AF-A0A6G4ZTU9-F1
#
_entry.id   AF-A0A6G4ZTU9-F1
#
_cell.length_a   1.000
_cell.length_b   1.000
_cell.length_c   1.000
_cell.angle_alpha   90.00
_cell.angle_beta   90.00
_cell.angle_gamma   90.00
#
_symmetry.space_group_name_H-M   'P 1'
#
loop_
_entity.id
_entity.type
_entity.pdbx_description
1 polymer ?
#
loop_
_entity_poly.entity_id
_entity_poly.type
_entity_poly.pdbx_seq_one_letter_code
_entity_poly.pdbx_strand_id
1 'polypeptide(L)' 'AGVEMHISQGAQLLHHKWALIDEKIFILGSANWTGAAFEKNQDCILIFDDLTPHHRKKIKKIWKKLRSLTKVIPPV' A
#
# COMPACT_ATOMS: atom_id res chain seq x y z
N ALA A 1 -10.21 -2.78 16.86
CA ALA A 1 -9.43 -3.87 16.23
C ALA A 1 -7.96 -3.47 16.21
N GLY A 2 -7.03 -4.35 16.59
CA GLY A 2 -5.62 -4.02 16.88
C GLY A 2 -4.72 -3.71 15.66
N VAL A 3 -5.24 -2.98 14.66
CA VAL A 3 -4.50 -2.61 13.45
C VAL A 3 -3.76 -1.30 13.69
N GLU A 4 -2.43 -1.33 13.56
CA GLU A 4 -1.60 -0.12 13.62
C GLU A 4 -1.82 0.74 12.37
N MET A 5 -2.20 2.00 12.57
CA MET A 5 -2.45 2.94 11.47
C MET A 5 -1.36 4.00 11.41
N HIS A 6 -1.01 4.39 10.19
CA HIS A 6 -0.03 5.43 9.90
C HIS A 6 -0.63 6.46 8.95
N ILE A 7 -0.41 7.74 9.23
CA ILE A 7 -0.89 8.84 8.39
C ILE A 7 0.25 9.74 7.93
N SER A 8 0.22 10.14 6.65
CA SER A 8 1.11 11.17 6.13
C SER A 8 0.54 12.55 6.48
N GLN A 9 1.37 13.43 7.02
CA GLN A 9 1.02 14.84 7.34
C GLN A 9 1.94 15.84 6.63
N GLY A 10 2.87 15.35 5.80
CA GLY A 10 3.81 16.20 5.07
C GLY A 10 3.17 16.82 3.82
N ALA A 11 3.84 17.83 3.25
CA ALA A 11 3.43 18.44 1.99
C ALA A 11 3.45 17.44 0.81
N GLN A 12 4.26 16.37 0.90
CA GLN A 12 4.28 15.28 -0.08
C GLN A 12 3.18 14.26 0.24
N LEU A 13 2.38 13.96 -0.78
CA LEU A 13 1.27 13.01 -0.65
C LEU A 13 1.77 11.56 -0.63
N LEU A 14 1.20 10.76 0.27
CA LEU A 14 1.32 9.30 0.23
C LEU A 14 0.39 8.75 -0.87
N HIS A 15 0.81 8.85 -2.13
CA HIS A 15 -0.04 8.52 -3.29
C HIS A 15 0.04 7.06 -3.74
N HIS A 16 0.61 6.19 -2.92
CA HIS A 16 0.71 4.77 -3.21
C HIS A 16 -0.62 4.05 -3.02
N LYS A 17 -0.97 3.16 -3.95
CA LYS A 17 -2.17 2.31 -3.90
C LYS A 17 -1.74 0.88 -4.15
N TRP A 18 -1.36 0.20 -3.08
CA TRP A 18 -0.89 -1.17 -3.14
C TRP A 18 -1.21 -1.93 -1.86
N ALA A 19 -1.24 -3.25 -1.95
CA ALA A 19 -1.32 -4.17 -0.82
C ALA A 19 -0.32 -5.32 -0.97
N LEU A 20 0.18 -5.80 0.15
CA LEU A 20 0.96 -7.03 0.24
C LEU A 20 0.22 -8.00 1.16
N ILE A 21 -0.20 -9.15 0.61
CA ILE A 21 -0.98 -10.17 1.32
C ILE A 21 -0.11 -11.40 1.49
N ASP A 22 -0.02 -11.90 2.73
CA ASP A 22 0.75 -13.09 3.13
C ASP A 22 2.21 -13.12 2.66
N GLU A 23 2.79 -11.94 2.40
CA GLU A 23 4.10 -11.76 1.75
C GLU A 23 4.24 -12.45 0.37
N LYS A 24 3.13 -12.85 -0.26
CA LYS A 24 3.08 -13.62 -1.50
C LYS A 24 2.41 -12.87 -2.64
N ILE A 25 1.30 -12.18 -2.35
CA ILE A 25 0.53 -11.46 -3.36
C ILE A 25 0.79 -9.97 -3.20
N PHE A 26 1.31 -9.33 -4.25
CA PHE A 26 1.47 -7.89 -4.32
C PHE A 26 0.53 -7.30 -5.34
N ILE A 27 -0.35 -6.42 -4.87
CA ILE A 27 -1.33 -5.70 -5.69
C ILE A 27 -0.87 -4.26 -5.76
N LEU A 28 -0.84 -3.65 -6.95
CA LEU A 28 -0.58 -2.22 -7.13
C LEU A 28 -1.24 -1.68 -8.39
N GLY A 29 -1.42 -0.36 -8.45
CA GLY A 29 -1.91 0.27 -9.67
C GLY A 29 -2.32 1.72 -9.48
N SER A 30 -3.22 2.20 -10.35
CA SER A 30 -3.80 3.55 -10.26
C SER A 30 -5.05 3.61 -9.37
N ALA A 31 -5.70 2.45 -9.15
CA ALA A 31 -6.97 2.36 -8.44
C ALA A 31 -6.87 2.80 -6.98
N ASN A 32 -7.62 3.86 -6.62
CA ASN A 32 -7.91 4.14 -5.22
C ASN A 32 -8.82 3.03 -4.65
N TRP A 33 -8.78 2.79 -3.34
CA TRP A 33 -9.65 1.78 -2.72
C TRP A 33 -11.05 2.36 -2.46
N THR A 34 -11.77 2.65 -3.54
CA THR A 34 -13.12 3.23 -3.54
C THR A 34 -14.02 2.46 -4.52
N GLY A 35 -15.33 2.42 -4.26
CA GLY A 35 -16.27 1.75 -5.17
C GLY A 35 -16.20 2.30 -6.60
N ALA A 36 -16.02 3.62 -6.76
CA ALA A 36 -15.89 4.25 -8.07
C ALA A 36 -14.68 3.74 -8.87
N ALA A 37 -13.55 3.48 -8.21
CA ALA A 37 -12.37 2.91 -8.88
C ALA A 37 -12.60 1.48 -9.40
N PHE A 38 -13.50 0.74 -8.75
CA PHE A 38 -13.80 -0.66 -9.10
C PHE A 38 -15.02 -0.82 -10.03
N GLU A 39 -15.84 0.22 -10.20
CA GLU A 39 -17.09 0.12 -10.97
C GLU A 39 -17.22 1.13 -12.11
N LYS A 40 -16.54 2.28 -12.03
CA LYS A 40 -16.80 3.43 -12.92
C LYS A 40 -15.55 3.95 -13.62
N ASN A 41 -14.45 4.06 -12.89
CA ASN A 41 -13.23 4.64 -13.43
C ASN A 41 -12.51 3.65 -14.36
N GLN A 42 -11.71 4.19 -15.27
CA GLN A 42 -10.71 3.41 -15.99
C GLN A 42 -9.40 3.38 -15.21
N ASP A 43 -9.41 2.58 -14.15
CA ASP A 43 -8.24 2.34 -13.31
C ASP A 43 -7.53 1.02 -13.67
N CYS A 44 -6.24 0.94 -13.37
CA CYS A 44 -5.44 -0.26 -13.56
C CYS A 44 -5.11 -0.92 -12.22
N ILE A 45 -5.20 -2.26 -12.18
CA ILE A 45 -4.78 -3.12 -11.08
C ILE A 45 -3.87 -4.20 -11.64
N LEU A 46 -2.65 -4.27 -11.11
CA LEU A 46 -1.67 -5.32 -11.39
C LEU A 46 -1.55 -6.22 -10.17
N ILE A 47 -1.54 -7.53 -10.41
CA ILE A 47 -1.43 -8.56 -9.36
C ILE A 47 -0.21 -9.42 -9.69
N PHE A 48 0.70 -9.53 -8.72
CA PHE A 48 1.88 -10.38 -8.76
C PHE A 48 1.78 -11.41 -7.64
N ASP A 49 1.77 -12.70 -7.97
CA ASP A 49 1.66 -13.82 -7.01
C ASP A 49 2.91 -14.72 -6.97
N ASP A 50 3.93 -14.41 -7.77
CA ASP A 50 5.19 -15.12 -7.91
C ASP A 50 6.39 -14.32 -7.32
N LEU A 51 6.17 -13.66 -6.18
CA LEU A 51 7.18 -12.79 -5.59
C LEU A 51 8.47 -13.55 -5.23
N THR A 52 9.58 -13.13 -5.85
CA THR A 52 10.91 -13.57 -5.46
C THR A 52 11.32 -12.98 -4.10
N PRO A 53 12.33 -13.55 -3.41
CA PRO A 53 12.90 -12.95 -2.20
C PRO A 53 13.39 -11.51 -2.42
N HIS A 54 13.88 -11.18 -3.62
CA HIS A 54 14.31 -9.84 -3.96
C HIS A 54 13.13 -8.85 -3.99
N HIS A 55 12.00 -9.24 -4.60
CA HIS A 55 10.78 -8.42 -4.62
C HIS A 55 10.30 -8.11 -3.20
N ARG A 56 10.17 -9.14 -2.35
CA ARG A 56 9.79 -8.98 -0.93
C ARG A 56 10.70 -8.00 -0.20
N LYS A 57 12.03 -8.13 -0.37
CA LYS A 57 13.01 -7.23 0.27
C LYS A 57 12.81 -5.77 -0.16
N LYS A 58 12.56 -5.54 -1.46
CA LYS A 58 12.33 -4.18 -2.00
C LYS A 58 11.02 -3.58 -1.49
N ILE A 59 9.92 -4.35 -1.49
CA ILE A 59 8.62 -3.91 -0.97
C ILE A 59 8.72 -3.56 0.53
N LYS A 60 9.33 -4.43 1.34
CA LYS A 60 9.56 -4.17 2.77
C LYS A 60 10.43 -2.94 3.01
N LYS A 61 11.44 -2.70 2.16
CA LYS A 61 12.27 -1.47 2.23
C LYS A 61 11.45 -0.21 1.96
N ILE A 62 10.57 -0.22 0.96
CA ILE A 62 9.66 0.89 0.66
C ILE A 62 8.73 1.11 1.85
N TRP A 63 8.09 0.05 2.36
CA TRP A 63 7.22 0.13 3.54
C TRP A 63 7.90 0.74 4.76
N LYS A 64 9.13 0.30 5.07
CA LYS A 64 9.93 0.85 6.17
C LYS A 64 10.20 2.35 5.98
N LYS A 65 10.51 2.78 4.75
CA LYS A 65 10.69 4.21 4.44
C LYS A 65 9.38 4.98 4.64
N LEU A 66 8.25 4.48 4.14
CA LEU A 66 6.95 5.12 4.31
C LEU A 66 6.60 5.28 5.80
N ARG A 67 6.77 4.22 6.61
CA ARG A 67 6.56 4.29 8.07
C ARG A 67 7.43 5.34 8.76
N SER A 68 8.67 5.55 8.29
CA SER A 68 9.54 6.60 8.86
C SER A 68 9.11 8.02 8.51
N LEU A 69 8.23 8.18 7.51
CA LEU A 69 7.72 9.48 7.03
C LEU A 69 6.29 9.76 7.52
N THR A 70 5.66 8.81 8.21
CA THR A 70 4.27 8.90 8.70
C THR A 70 4.22 8.96 10.21
N LYS A 71 3.08 9.40 10.76
CA LYS A 71 2.81 9.34 12.19
C LYS A 71 1.87 8.19 12.50
N VAL A 72 2.14 7.47 13.59
CA VAL A 72 1.25 6.43 14.11
C VAL A 72 -0.01 7.09 14.67
N ILE A 73 -1.18 6.57 14.32
CA ILE A 73 -2.45 6.91 14.95
C ILE A 73 -2.77 5.80 15.97
N PRO A 74 -3.08 6.15 17.23
CA PRO A 74 -3.54 5.18 18.22
C PRO A 74 -4.79 4.44 17.72
N PRO A 75 -4.94 3.15 18.04
CA PRO A 75 -6.19 2.44 17.74
C PRO A 75 -7.37 3.13 18.42
N VAL A 76 -8.48 3.24 17.67
CA VAL A 76 -9.79 3.67 18.18
C VAL A 76 -10.51 2.49 18.80
#